data_AF-A0A4V1ULP1-F1
#
_entry.id   AF-A0A4V1ULP1-F1
#
_cell.length_a   1.000
_cell.length_b   1.000
_cell.length_c   1.000
_cell.angle_alpha   90.00
_cell.angle_beta   90.00
_cell.angle_gamma   90.00
#
_symmetry.space_group_name_H-M   'P 1'
#
loop_
_entity.id
_entity.type
_entity.pdbx_description
1 polymer ?
#
loop_
_entity_poly.entity_id
_entity_poly.type
_entity_poly.pdbx_seq_one_letter_code
_entity_poly.pdbx_strand_id
1 'polypeptide(L)'
;MTIPVALDCAGRIPPQLRAEVAPAAPPADNSVGEWVAFGDAQTGRLETANDRKATMLWILEACEGEERAAAGRLTARPPWWRRLTGGAGQ
;
A
#
# COMPACT_ATOMS: atom_id res chain seq x y z
N MET A 1 -8.23 15.60 -22.95
CA MET A 1 -6.89 14.96 -22.98
C MET A 1 -6.73 14.22 -21.66
N THR A 2 -7.02 12.92 -21.64
CA THR A 2 -6.98 12.13 -20.41
C THR A 2 -5.51 11.79 -20.15
N ILE A 3 -4.91 12.50 -19.20
CA ILE A 3 -3.61 12.17 -18.62
C ILE A 3 -3.73 10.73 -18.09
N PRO A 4 -2.75 9.82 -18.31
CA PRO A 4 -2.81 8.48 -17.76
C PRO A 4 -3.02 8.62 -16.26
N VAL A 5 -4.07 7.97 -15.77
CA VAL A 5 -4.53 8.03 -14.40
C VAL A 5 -3.38 7.53 -13.53
N ALA A 6 -2.60 8.43 -12.94
CA ALA A 6 -1.80 8.08 -11.78
C ALA A 6 -2.83 7.67 -10.73
N LEU A 7 -2.83 6.40 -10.35
CA LEU A 7 -3.74 5.96 -9.30
C LEU A 7 -3.22 6.61 -8.01
N ASP A 8 -4.09 7.28 -7.26
CA ASP A 8 -3.75 7.71 -5.90
C ASP A 8 -3.68 6.46 -5.00
N CYS A 9 -2.59 5.69 -5.15
CA CYS A 9 -2.39 4.42 -4.47
C CYS A 9 -2.28 4.61 -2.96
N ALA A 10 -1.72 5.74 -2.52
CA ALA A 10 -1.78 6.14 -1.13
C ALA A 10 -3.25 6.31 -0.70
N GLY A 11 -4.09 7.01 -1.46
CA GLY A 11 -5.52 7.17 -1.18
C GLY A 11 -6.30 5.86 -0.97
N ARG A 12 -5.83 4.73 -1.50
CA ARG A 12 -6.46 3.41 -1.30
C ARG A 12 -6.20 2.79 0.07
N ILE A 13 -5.19 3.25 0.81
CA ILE A 13 -4.91 2.74 2.16
C ILE A 13 -5.99 3.24 3.12
N PRO A 14 -6.71 2.35 3.83
CA PRO A 14 -7.66 2.77 4.85
C PRO A 14 -6.97 3.55 6.00
N PRO A 15 -7.59 4.61 6.54
CA PRO A 15 -6.99 5.42 7.59
C PRO A 15 -6.65 4.62 8.87
N GLN A 16 -7.37 3.53 9.13
CA GLN A 16 -7.12 2.65 10.29
C GLN A 16 -5.77 1.93 10.19
N LEU A 17 -5.30 1.64 8.97
CA LEU A 17 -3.98 1.02 8.76
C LEU A 17 -2.85 2.04 8.94
N ARG A 18 -3.12 3.34 8.71
CA ARG A 18 -2.17 4.42 8.96
C ARG A 18 -2.03 4.77 10.43
N ALA A 19 -3.06 4.50 11.22
CA ALA A 19 -3.04 4.79 12.64
C ALA A 19 -1.96 3.95 13.33
N GLU A 20 -1.23 4.59 14.24
CA GLU A 20 -0.28 3.89 15.10
C GLU A 20 -1.00 2.83 15.95
N VAL A 21 -0.28 1.77 16.30
CA VAL A 21 -0.77 0.78 17.27
C VAL A 21 -0.37 1.27 18.65
N ALA A 22 -1.37 1.54 19.49
CA ALA A 22 -1.12 1.92 20.87
C ALA A 22 -0.32 0.81 21.60
N PRO A 23 0.67 1.18 22.44
CA PRO A 23 1.44 0.22 23.21
C PRO A 23 0.58 -0.51 24.25
N ALA A 24 1.11 -1.58 24.83
CA ALA A 24 0.51 -2.19 26.01
C ALA A 24 0.63 -1.24 27.22
N ALA A 25 -0.30 -1.37 28.17
CA ALA A 25 -0.21 -0.63 29.42
C ALA A 25 1.02 -1.07 30.20
N PRO A 26 1.77 -0.15 30.84
CA PRO A 26 2.94 -0.52 31.62
C PRO A 26 2.55 -1.42 32.81
N PRO A 27 3.50 -2.24 33.33
CA PRO A 27 3.31 -3.05 34.53
C PRO A 27 2.74 -2.24 35.71
N ALA A 28 1.82 -2.83 36.48
CA ALA A 28 1.26 -2.17 37.66
C ALA A 28 2.28 -2.06 38.81
N ASP A 29 3.23 -3.00 38.87
CA ASP A 29 4.32 -3.04 39.82
C ASP A 29 5.60 -3.67 39.21
N ASN A 30 6.64 -3.83 40.04
CA ASN A 30 7.93 -4.38 39.62
C ASN A 30 8.04 -5.91 39.79
N SER A 31 6.93 -6.62 39.96
CA SER A 31 6.96 -8.07 40.03
C SER A 31 7.37 -8.68 38.69
N VAL A 32 8.03 -9.83 38.74
CA VAL A 32 8.42 -10.58 37.54
C VAL A 32 7.17 -10.95 36.71
N GLY A 33 6.07 -11.29 37.37
CA GLY A 33 4.81 -11.65 36.71
C GLY A 33 4.24 -10.52 35.85
N GLU A 34 4.18 -9.30 36.38
CA GLU A 34 3.68 -8.14 35.64
C GLU A 34 4.58 -7.76 34.46
N TRP A 35 5.91 -7.88 34.62
CA TRP A 35 6.85 -7.67 33.51
C TRP A 35 6.71 -8.71 32.39
N VAL A 36 6.45 -9.98 32.74
CA VAL A 36 6.18 -11.04 31.76
C VAL A 36 4.86 -10.76 31.02
N ALA A 37 3.80 -10.44 31.75
CA ALA A 37 2.49 -10.12 31.15
C ALA A 37 2.58 -8.89 30.23
N PHE A 38 3.31 -7.85 30.62
CA PHE A 38 3.58 -6.70 29.76
C PHE A 38 4.35 -7.08 28.49
N GLY A 39 5.39 -7.90 28.60
CA GLY A 39 6.17 -8.35 27.44
C GLY A 39 5.33 -9.13 26.41
N ASP A 40 4.46 -10.02 26.88
CA ASP A 40 3.52 -10.75 26.03
C ASP A 40 2.53 -9.81 25.34
N ALA A 41 1.89 -8.92 26.11
CA ALA A 41 0.95 -7.93 25.56
C ALA A 41 1.62 -7.00 24.54
N GLN A 42 2.84 -6.53 24.83
CA GLN A 42 3.60 -5.67 23.94
C GLN A 42 4.01 -6.39 22.64
N THR A 43 4.28 -7.70 22.72
CA THR A 43 4.53 -8.54 21.54
C THR A 43 3.29 -8.61 20.65
N GLY A 44 2.09 -8.83 21.22
CA GLY A 44 0.84 -8.80 20.46
C GLY A 44 0.55 -7.45 19.79
N ARG A 45 0.92 -6.32 20.43
CA ARG A 45 0.86 -4.99 19.78
C ARG A 45 1.83 -4.88 18.60
N LEU A 46 3.04 -5.42 18.73
CA LEU A 46 4.04 -5.44 17.65
C LEU A 46 3.56 -6.28 16.47
N GLU A 47 2.98 -7.45 16.71
CA GLU A 47 2.37 -8.29 15.67
C GLU A 47 1.30 -7.54 14.90
N THR A 48 0.40 -6.85 15.61
CA THR A 48 -0.64 -5.99 14.99
C THR A 48 -0.02 -4.90 14.12
N ALA A 49 1.06 -4.25 14.57
CA ALA A 49 1.73 -3.20 13.80
C ALA A 49 2.39 -3.76 12.53
N ASN A 50 3.01 -4.93 12.63
CA ASN A 50 3.63 -5.62 11.51
C ASN A 50 2.58 -6.07 10.48
N ASP A 51 1.44 -6.58 10.93
CA ASP A 51 0.33 -6.98 10.05
C ASP A 51 -0.26 -5.78 9.29
N ARG A 52 -0.48 -4.64 9.97
CA ARG A 52 -0.90 -3.39 9.31
C ARG A 52 0.10 -2.97 8.24
N LYS A 53 1.39 -3.01 8.54
CA LYS A 53 2.45 -2.68 7.59
C LYS A 53 2.43 -3.61 6.37
N ALA A 54 2.35 -4.92 6.59
CA ALA A 54 2.29 -5.91 5.52
C ALA A 54 1.05 -5.67 4.62
N THR A 55 -0.10 -5.41 5.24
CA THR A 55 -1.34 -5.10 4.52
C THR A 55 -1.22 -3.82 3.70
N MET A 56 -0.62 -2.75 4.25
CA MET A 56 -0.39 -1.51 3.51
C MET A 56 0.49 -1.72 2.28
N LEU A 57 1.57 -2.50 2.42
CA LEU A 57 2.46 -2.84 1.31
C LEU A 57 1.71 -3.61 0.22
N TRP A 58 0.92 -4.61 0.60
CA TRP A 58 0.11 -5.37 -0.35
C TRP A 58 -0.87 -4.48 -1.13
N ILE A 59 -1.54 -3.53 -0.46
CA ILE A 59 -2.45 -2.58 -1.12
C ILE A 59 -1.70 -1.73 -2.14
N LEU A 60 -0.54 -1.21 -1.78
CA LEU A 60 0.29 -0.38 -2.66
C LEU A 60 0.75 -1.19 -3.87
N GLU A 61 1.32 -2.37 -3.65
CA GLU A 61 1.83 -3.25 -4.71
C GLU A 61 0.72 -3.66 -5.70
N ALA A 62 -0.47 -3.97 -5.19
CA ALA A 62 -1.63 -4.27 -6.02
C ALA A 62 -2.04 -3.06 -6.87
N CYS A 63 -2.11 -1.87 -6.27
CA CYS A 63 -2.45 -0.64 -6.98
C CYS A 63 -1.42 -0.28 -8.07
N GLU A 64 -0.13 -0.35 -7.74
CA GLU A 64 0.95 -0.11 -8.70
C GLU A 64 0.97 -1.17 -9.81
N GLY A 65 0.59 -2.42 -9.50
CA GLY A 65 0.39 -3.48 -10.49
C GLY A 65 -0.72 -3.16 -11.49
N GLU A 66 -1.86 -2.67 -11.00
CA GLU A 66 -2.97 -2.20 -11.85
C GLU A 66 -2.54 -1.02 -12.73
N GLU A 67 -1.82 -0.05 -12.17
CA GLU A 67 -1.30 1.11 -12.89
C GLU A 67 -0.38 0.69 -14.03
N ARG A 68 0.61 -0.18 -13.74
CA ARG A 68 1.52 -0.72 -14.76
C ARG A 68 0.77 -1.48 -15.86
N ALA A 69 -0.24 -2.27 -15.50
CA ALA A 69 -1.06 -2.98 -16.49
C ALA A 69 -1.87 -2.01 -17.35
N ALA A 70 -2.42 -0.95 -16.77
CA ALA A 70 -3.14 0.10 -17.50
C ALA A 70 -2.22 0.86 -18.46
N ALA A 71 -1.04 1.27 -17.98
CA ALA A 71 -0.01 1.91 -18.80
C ALA A 71 0.39 1.01 -19.99
N GLY A 72 0.62 -0.28 -19.76
CA GLY A 72 0.93 -1.25 -20.82
C GLY A 72 -0.16 -1.34 -21.89
N ARG A 73 -1.46 -1.33 -21.50
CA ARG A 73 -2.57 -1.32 -22.46
C ARG A 73 -2.64 -0.04 -23.30
N LEU A 74 -2.31 1.11 -22.69
CA LEU A 74 -2.33 2.40 -23.38
C LEU A 74 -1.17 2.54 -24.37
N THR A 75 0.02 2.08 -24.00
CA THR A 75 1.22 2.16 -24.86
C THR A 75 1.23 1.11 -25.96
N ALA A 76 0.55 -0.03 -25.78
CA ALA A 76 0.45 -1.08 -26.80
C ALA A 76 -0.39 -0.67 -28.03
N ARG A 77 -1.28 0.33 -27.90
CA ARG A 77 -2.07 0.81 -29.05
C ARG A 77 -1.27 1.90 -29.78
N PRO A 78 -0.99 1.75 -31.09
CA PRO A 78 -0.37 2.82 -31.84
C PRO A 78 -1.26 4.07 -31.73
N PRO A 79 -0.69 5.24 -31.41
CA PRO A 79 -1.46 6.45 -31.24
C PRO A 79 -2.31 6.73 -32.49
N TRP A 80 -3.54 7.20 -32.30
CA TRP A 80 -4.43 7.53 -33.42
C TRP A 80 -3.79 8.53 -34.38
N TRP A 81 -2.94 9.43 -33.88
CA TRP A 81 -2.19 10.39 -34.71
C TRP A 81 -1.15 9.71 -35.60
N ARG A 82 -0.55 8.57 -35.21
CA ARG A 82 0.37 7.83 -36.11
C ARG A 82 -0.35 7.29 -37.34
N ARG A 83 -1.65 6.98 -37.22
CA ARG A 83 -2.48 6.60 -38.37
C ARG A 83 -2.73 7.77 -39.31
N LEU A 84 -2.71 9.01 -38.80
CA LEU A 84 -2.90 10.22 -39.60
C LEU A 84 -1.60 10.76 -40.22
N THR A 85 -0.44 10.45 -39.64
CA THR A 85 0.85 10.99 -40.08
C THR A 85 1.64 10.09 -41.03
N GLY A 86 1.16 8.89 -41.43
CA GLY A 86 1.98 8.05 -42.31
C GLY A 86 1.47 6.65 -42.60
N GLY A 87 0.34 6.58 -43.31
CA GLY A 87 0.12 5.58 -44.37
C GLY A 87 0.29 6.20 -45.76
N ALA A 88 1.18 7.20 -45.89
CA ALA A 88 1.55 7.82 -47.15
C ALA A 88 3.09 7.72 -47.25
N GLY A 89 3.58 6.62 -47.81
CA GLY A 89 5.02 6.41 -47.97
C GLY A 89 5.48 4.96 -47.97
N GLN A 90 4.89 4.12 -48.82
CA GLN A 90 5.58 3.09 -49.61
C GLN A 90 4.65 2.64 -50.74
#